data_AF-A0A359LZ03-F1
#
_entry.id   AF-A0A359LZ03-F1
#
_cell.length_a   1.000
_cell.length_b   1.000
_cell.length_c   1.000
_cell.angle_alpha   90.00
_cell.angle_beta   90.00
_cell.angle_gamma   90.00
#
_symmetry.space_group_name_H-M   'P 1'
#
loop_
_entity.id
_entity.type
_entity.pdbx_description
1 polymer ?
#
loop_
_entity_poly.entity_id
_entity_poly.type
_entity_poly.pdbx_seq_one_letter_code
_entity_poly.pdbx_strand_id
1 'polypeptide(L)' 'PHRYTRTQALLDEFAGCFEAADTVTVLDIYAASEPPIPGVTGQALAARIPGARYAPAIDDAVA' A
#
# COMPACT_ATOMS: atom_id res chain seq x y z
N PRO A 1 4.22 0.72 1.15
CA PRO A 1 4.37 -0.66 1.69
C PRO A 1 5.79 -1.19 1.44
N HIS A 2 6.28 -2.15 2.23
CA HIS A 2 7.64 -2.71 2.07
C HIS A 2 7.59 -4.17 1.65
N ARG A 3 8.30 -4.51 0.56
CA ARG A 3 8.39 -5.84 -0.07
C ARG A 3 7.08 -6.32 -0.72
N TYR A 4 7.20 -7.00 -1.86
CA TYR A 4 6.06 -7.60 -2.55
C TYR A 4 5.56 -8.82 -1.80
N THR A 5 6.45 -9.71 -1.37
CA THR A 5 6.10 -10.94 -0.64
C THR A 5 5.33 -10.66 0.66
N ARG A 6 5.76 -9.67 1.44
CA ARG A 6 5.05 -9.23 2.66
C ARG A 6 3.69 -8.64 2.35
N THR A 7 3.59 -7.81 1.31
CA THR A 7 2.31 -7.19 0.91
C THR A 7 1.33 -8.24 0.41
N GLN A 8 1.78 -9.25 -0.33
CA GLN A 8 0.97 -10.38 -0.76
C GLN A 8 0.44 -11.20 0.42
N ALA A 9 1.32 -11.53 1.37
CA ALA A 9 0.99 -12.40 2.49
C ALA A 9 0.04 -11.78 3.52
N LEU A 10 0.01 -10.44 3.61
CA LEU A 10 -0.72 -9.69 4.64
C LEU A 10 -1.72 -8.69 4.04
N LEU A 11 -2.15 -8.94 2.79
CA LEU A 11 -2.89 -7.95 2.00
C LEU A 11 -4.20 -7.57 2.67
N ASP A 12 -4.91 -8.54 3.23
CA ASP A 12 -6.21 -8.34 3.87
C ASP A 12 -6.03 -7.89 5.33
N GLU A 13 -4.99 -8.36 6.03
CA GLU A 13 -4.67 -7.93 7.39
C GLU A 13 -4.27 -6.45 7.44
N PHE A 14 -3.52 -5.95 6.44
CA PHE A 14 -3.19 -4.54 6.35
C PHE A 14 -4.43 -3.66 6.16
N ALA A 15 -5.49 -4.16 5.52
CA ALA A 15 -6.70 -3.40 5.25
C ALA A 15 -7.36 -2.87 6.55
N GLY A 16 -7.31 -3.65 7.63
CA GLY A 16 -7.88 -3.30 8.93
C GLY A 16 -6.95 -2.57 9.90
N CYS A 17 -5.68 -2.31 9.52
CA CYS A 17 -4.70 -1.75 10.46
C CYS A 17 -4.83 -0.23 10.68
N PHE A 18 -5.64 0.47 9.88
CA PHE A 18 -5.60 1.93 9.79
C PHE A 18 -6.86 2.63 10.34
N GLU A 19 -7.70 1.93 11.09
CA GLU A 19 -8.98 2.47 11.60
C GLU A 19 -8.82 3.73 12.48
N ALA A 20 -7.68 3.86 13.17
CA ALA A 20 -7.40 5.01 14.03
C ALA A 20 -6.80 6.22 13.30
N ALA A 21 -6.53 6.12 12.00
CA ALA A 21 -5.96 7.22 11.23
C ALA A 21 -7.06 8.11 10.64
N ASP A 22 -6.91 9.43 10.75
CA ASP A 22 -7.85 10.38 10.11
C ASP A 22 -7.77 10.31 8.58
N THR A 23 -6.57 10.10 8.05
CA THR A 23 -6.31 9.94 6.61
C THR A 23 -5.21 8.91 6.39
N VAL A 24 -5.30 8.20 5.27
CA VAL A 24 -4.30 7.20 4.87
C VAL A 24 -3.91 7.45 3.42
N THR A 25 -2.62 7.67 3.18
CA THR A 25 -2.04 7.69 1.83
C THR A 25 -1.08 6.53 1.67
N VAL A 26 -1.36 5.66 0.70
CA VAL A 26 -0.55 4.49 0.39
C VAL A 26 0.33 4.81 -0.81
N LEU A 27 1.63 4.68 -0.61
CA LEU A 27 2.61 4.79 -1.69
C LEU A 27 2.76 3.48 -2.47
N ASP A 28 3.51 3.53 -3.56
CA ASP A 28 3.95 2.32 -4.25
C ASP A 28 4.79 1.39 -3.35
N ILE A 29 4.95 0.14 -3.79
CA ILE A 29 5.70 -0.85 -3.01
C ILE A 29 7.20 -0.54 -3.11
N TYR A 30 7.83 -0.28 -1.96
CA TYR A 30 9.28 -0.28 -1.85
C TYR A 30 9.79 -1.73 -1.90
N ALA A 31 10.28 -2.13 -3.07
CA ALA A 31 10.60 -3.50 -3.44
C ALA A 31 11.67 -4.17 -2.57
N ALA A 32 12.68 -3.42 -2.13
CA ALA A 32 13.80 -3.94 -1.33
C ALA A 32 14.46 -5.19 -1.94
N SER A 33 14.83 -5.08 -3.22
CA SER A 33 15.44 -6.11 -4.07
C SER A 33 14.53 -7.27 -4.48
N GLU A 34 13.23 -7.21 -4.21
CA GLU A 34 12.29 -8.22 -4.71
C GLU A 34 11.81 -7.90 -6.14
N PRO A 35 11.67 -8.90 -7.01
CA PRO A 35 10.99 -8.71 -8.28
C PRO A 35 9.50 -8.43 -8.04
N PRO A 36 8.86 -7.60 -8.88
CA PRO A 36 7.42 -7.38 -8.81
C PRO A 36 6.63 -8.70 -8.91
N ILE A 37 5.55 -8.80 -8.13
CA ILE A 37 4.61 -9.91 -8.20
C ILE A 37 3.32 -9.42 -8.88
N PRO A 38 2.84 -10.06 -9.96
CA PRO A 38 1.62 -9.64 -10.65
C PRO A 38 0.42 -9.51 -9.71
N GLY A 39 -0.26 -8.37 -9.76
CA GLY A 39 -1.41 -8.07 -8.91
C GLY A 39 -1.09 -7.59 -7.48
N VAL A 40 0.19 -7.60 -7.07
CA VAL A 40 0.63 -7.11 -5.76
C VAL A 40 1.22 -5.71 -5.94
N THR A 41 0.40 -4.69 -5.72
CA THR A 41 0.76 -3.28 -5.89
C THR A 41 0.32 -2.43 -4.71
N GLY A 42 0.90 -1.23 -4.55
CA GLY A 42 0.44 -0.27 -3.56
C GLY A 42 -1.02 0.13 -3.79
N GLN A 43 -1.41 0.27 -5.07
CA GLN A 43 -2.79 0.52 -5.48
C GLN A 43 -3.76 -0.59 -5.04
N ALA A 44 -3.37 -1.86 -5.18
CA ALA A 44 -4.21 -3.00 -4.79
C ALA A 44 -4.42 -3.08 -3.27
N LEU A 45 -3.42 -2.65 -2.49
CA LEU A 45 -3.56 -2.51 -1.04
C LEU A 45 -4.44 -1.29 -0.67
N ALA A 46 -4.19 -0.14 -1.28
CA ALA A 46 -4.97 1.08 -1.05
C ALA A 46 -6.47 0.85 -1.31
N ALA A 47 -6.82 0.12 -2.37
CA ALA A 47 -8.20 -0.22 -2.70
C ALA A 47 -8.91 -1.08 -1.64
N ARG A 48 -8.18 -1.74 -0.74
CA ARG A 48 -8.74 -2.53 0.36
C ARG A 48 -8.86 -1.74 1.66
N ILE A 49 -8.05 -0.71 1.86
CA ILE A 49 -8.09 0.11 3.08
C ILE A 49 -9.23 1.14 2.92
N PRO A 50 -10.26 1.13 3.79
CA PRO A 50 -11.35 2.09 3.69
C PRO A 50 -10.87 3.54 3.75
N GLY A 51 -11.24 4.35 2.76
CA GLY A 51 -10.89 5.77 2.70
C GLY A 51 -9.43 6.08 2.34
N ALA A 52 -8.59 5.09 2.04
CA ALA A 52 -7.22 5.33 1.64
C ALA A 52 -7.10 5.93 0.23
N ARG A 53 -6.16 6.87 0.07
CA ARG A 53 -5.70 7.38 -1.23
C ARG A 53 -4.46 6.62 -1.67
N TYR A 54 -4.34 6.37 -2.97
CA TYR A 54 -3.11 5.89 -3.58
C TYR A 54 -2.31 7.06 -4.18
N ALA A 55 -1.00 7.08 -3.96
CA ALA A 55 -0.06 8.06 -4.49
C ALA A 55 1.21 7.32 -4.99
N PRO A 56 1.50 7.23 -6.29
CA PRO A 56 2.60 6.40 -6.78
C PRO A 56 3.99 6.93 -6.41
N ALA A 57 4.18 8.24 -6.26
CA ALA A 57 5.41 8.84 -5.77
C ALA A 57 5.20 9.65 -4.48
N ILE A 58 6.30 9.95 -3.78
CA ILE A 58 6.27 10.80 -2.58
C ILE A 58 5.71 12.19 -2.92
N ASP A 59 6.06 12.74 -4.08
CA ASP A 59 5.58 14.06 -4.51
C ASP A 59 4.05 14.08 -4.70
N ASP A 60 3.42 12.94 -5.04
CA ASP A 60 1.97 12.82 -5.16
C ASP A 60 1.25 12.74 -3.81
N ALA A 61 1.99 12.54 -2.72
CA ALA A 61 1.44 12.42 -1.36
C ALA A 61 1.43 13.74 -0.59
N VAL A 62 2.02 14.80 -1.15
CA VAL A 62 2.05 16.14 -0.55
C VAL A 62 1.05 17.02 -1.30
N ALA A 63 -0.08 17.30 -0.67
CA ALA A 63 -1.09 18.25 -1.14
C ALA A 63 -1.37 19.29 -0.05
#